data_AF-A0A8B7E3K9-F1
#
_entry.id   AF-A0A8B7E3K9-F1
#
_cell.length_a   1.000
_cell.length_b   1.000
_cell.length_c   1.000
_cell.angle_alpha   90.00
_cell.angle_beta   90.00
_cell.angle_gamma   90.00
#
_symmetry.space_group_name_H-M   'P 1'
#
loop_
_entity.id
_entity.type
_entity.pdbx_description
1 polymer ?
#
loop_
_entity_poly.entity_id
_entity_poly.type
_entity_poly.pdbx_seq_one_letter_code
_entity_poly.pdbx_strand_id
1 'polypeptide(L)'
;MSGIKTRKKTSTAMSDLIGKGRDFIPSELPTYGAVLRKAILIKELSEKKVYPLDDLVRETRLEVVKQWKKANSDFSHPVIFTDKSIDRKIKKIYNDVQDICRKRLTKKVEIDKIMKSLSRLFDITNCKCAILFCSESSCLGCEKKVHIDCKCEKSNEDSYNRIRIYSLHRE
;
A
#
# COMPACT_ATOMS: atom_id res chain seq x y z
N MET A 1 -32.38 12.13 -40.55
CA MET A 1 -31.02 12.55 -40.16
C MET A 1 -30.66 11.88 -38.84
N SER A 2 -29.96 10.74 -38.91
CA SER A 2 -29.59 9.94 -37.74
C SER A 2 -28.42 10.59 -37.02
N GLY A 3 -28.68 11.18 -35.85
CA GLY A 3 -27.67 11.79 -35.00
C GLY A 3 -26.64 10.74 -34.55
N ILE A 4 -25.42 10.85 -35.05
CA ILE A 4 -24.27 10.08 -34.58
C ILE A 4 -23.99 10.52 -33.14
N LYS A 5 -24.47 9.75 -32.15
CA LYS A 5 -24.10 9.92 -30.74
C LYS A 5 -22.65 9.46 -30.58
N THR A 6 -21.70 10.39 -30.68
CA THR A 6 -20.30 10.16 -30.32
C THR A 6 -20.24 9.83 -28.83
N ARG A 7 -19.91 8.58 -28.52
CA ARG A 7 -19.70 8.11 -27.14
C ARG A 7 -18.50 8.87 -26.56
N LYS A 8 -18.74 9.87 -25.71
CA LYS A 8 -17.68 10.60 -24.97
C LYS A 8 -16.90 9.63 -24.08
N LYS A 9 -15.82 9.03 -24.61
CA LYS A 9 -14.81 8.32 -23.82
C LYS A 9 -14.03 9.39 -23.04
N THR A 10 -14.47 9.69 -21.82
CA THR A 10 -13.65 10.45 -20.85
C THR A 10 -13.44 9.62 -19.59
N SER A 11 -12.93 8.40 -19.76
CA SER A 11 -12.28 7.68 -18.66
C SER A 11 -10.80 8.02 -18.70
N THR A 12 -10.30 8.67 -17.67
CA THR A 12 -8.87 8.91 -17.49
C THR A 12 -8.20 7.57 -17.17
N ALA A 13 -7.01 7.29 -17.73
CA ALA A 13 -6.31 6.06 -17.38
C ALA A 13 -5.75 6.19 -15.96
N MET A 14 -5.68 5.08 -15.22
CA MET A 14 -5.10 5.08 -13.87
C MET A 14 -3.68 5.65 -13.87
N SER A 15 -2.90 5.37 -14.91
CA SER A 15 -1.56 5.90 -15.15
C SER A 15 -1.51 7.43 -15.17
N ASP A 16 -2.57 8.09 -15.63
CA ASP A 16 -2.60 9.55 -15.72
C ASP A 16 -2.84 10.18 -14.34
N LEU A 17 -3.53 9.47 -13.45
CA LEU A 17 -3.86 9.95 -12.10
C LEU A 17 -2.73 9.69 -11.11
N ILE A 18 -2.14 8.49 -11.13
CA ILE A 18 -1.15 8.07 -10.13
C ILE A 18 0.28 7.94 -10.70
N GLY A 19 0.46 8.10 -12.00
CA GLY A 19 1.72 7.89 -12.71
C GLY A 19 1.82 6.51 -13.37
N LYS A 20 2.80 6.37 -14.27
CA LYS A 20 3.10 5.12 -15.00
C LYS A 20 3.54 3.98 -14.08
N GLY A 21 3.57 2.77 -14.63
CA GLY A 21 4.12 1.60 -13.98
C GLY A 21 5.54 1.86 -13.46
N ARG A 22 5.80 1.48 -12.20
CA ARG A 22 7.11 1.65 -11.56
C ARG A 22 7.37 0.53 -10.58
N ASP A 23 8.63 0.10 -10.53
CA ASP A 23 9.12 -0.84 -9.53
C ASP A 23 9.23 -0.22 -8.13
N PHE A 24 9.28 -1.08 -7.11
CA PHE A 24 9.54 -0.62 -5.74
C PHE A 24 10.97 -0.10 -5.61
N ILE A 25 11.13 0.94 -4.77
CA ILE A 25 12.44 1.42 -4.39
C ILE A 25 13.00 0.42 -3.35
N PRO A 26 14.13 -0.25 -3.61
CA PRO A 26 14.59 -1.36 -2.76
C PRO A 26 14.83 -0.98 -1.30
N SER A 27 15.24 0.27 -1.03
CA SER A 27 15.57 0.79 0.29
C SER A 27 14.35 1.27 1.09
N GLU A 28 13.15 1.21 0.54
CA GLU A 28 11.95 1.79 1.15
C GLU A 28 10.81 0.77 1.28
N LEU A 29 9.98 0.96 2.31
CA LEU A 29 8.72 0.23 2.44
C LEU A 29 7.68 0.82 1.47
N PRO A 30 6.87 -0.01 0.81
CA PRO A 30 5.97 0.47 -0.23
C PRO A 30 4.81 1.29 0.36
N THR A 31 4.47 2.40 -0.29
CA THR A 31 3.22 3.15 -0.05
C THR A 31 2.06 2.57 -0.85
N TYR A 32 0.82 2.93 -0.51
CA TYR A 32 -0.35 2.55 -1.32
C TYR A 32 -0.21 2.95 -2.80
N GLY A 33 0.32 4.14 -3.08
CA GLY A 33 0.60 4.59 -4.44
C GLY A 33 1.68 3.77 -5.13
N ALA A 34 2.76 3.40 -4.43
CA ALA A 34 3.80 2.53 -4.97
C ALA A 34 3.24 1.14 -5.32
N VAL A 35 2.39 0.57 -4.47
CA VAL A 35 1.70 -0.71 -4.74
C VAL A 35 0.88 -0.66 -6.02
N LEU A 36 0.12 0.42 -6.22
CA LEU A 36 -0.66 0.59 -7.45
C LEU A 36 0.20 0.78 -8.70
N ARG A 37 1.31 1.53 -8.61
CA ARG A 37 2.26 1.65 -9.72
C ARG A 37 2.93 0.33 -10.07
N LYS A 38 3.23 -0.50 -9.07
CA LYS A 38 3.73 -1.86 -9.30
C LYS A 38 2.68 -2.74 -10.00
N ALA A 39 1.41 -2.64 -9.60
CA ALA A 39 0.32 -3.33 -10.30
C ALA A 39 0.18 -2.85 -11.75
N ILE A 40 0.28 -1.54 -12.01
CA ILE A 40 0.29 -1.01 -13.38
C ILE A 40 1.45 -1.61 -14.18
N LEU A 41 2.67 -1.64 -13.61
CA LEU A 41 3.84 -2.21 -14.28
C LEU A 41 3.64 -3.70 -14.62
N ILE A 42 3.13 -4.51 -13.68
CA ILE A 42 2.83 -5.93 -13.91
C ILE A 42 1.86 -6.09 -15.08
N LYS A 43 0.84 -5.21 -15.16
CA LYS A 43 -0.12 -5.22 -16.26
C LYS A 43 0.49 -4.78 -17.59
N GLU A 44 1.34 -3.76 -17.58
CA GLU A 44 2.03 -3.22 -18.76
C GLU A 44 3.02 -4.24 -19.36
N LEU A 45 3.71 -5.00 -18.51
CA LEU A 45 4.65 -6.04 -18.92
C LEU A 45 3.96 -7.36 -19.34
N SER A 46 2.66 -7.50 -19.08
CA SER A 46 1.91 -8.70 -19.41
C SER A 46 1.40 -8.64 -20.85
N GLU A 47 1.61 -9.73 -21.59
CA GLU A 47 1.05 -9.92 -22.93
C GLU A 47 -0.47 -10.15 -22.93
N LYS A 48 -1.08 -10.35 -21.75
CA LYS A 48 -2.52 -10.59 -21.62
C LYS A 48 -3.32 -9.36 -22.07
N LYS A 49 -4.13 -9.53 -23.13
CA LYS A 49 -5.09 -8.53 -23.62
C LYS A 49 -6.10 -8.10 -22.55
N VAL A 50 -6.52 -9.05 -21.70
CA VAL A 50 -7.35 -8.81 -20.52
C VAL A 50 -6.60 -9.38 -19.32
N TYR A 51 -6.37 -8.53 -18.32
CA TYR A 51 -5.71 -8.93 -17.09
C TYR A 51 -6.77 -9.00 -15.97
N PRO A 52 -7.16 -10.20 -15.50
CA PRO A 52 -8.11 -10.36 -14.40
C PRO A 52 -7.62 -9.68 -13.12
N LEU A 53 -8.52 -8.97 -12.42
CA LEU A 53 -8.12 -8.24 -11.20
C LEU A 53 -7.55 -9.18 -10.12
N ASP A 54 -8.10 -10.39 -9.98
CA ASP A 54 -7.63 -11.35 -8.99
C ASP A 54 -6.21 -11.84 -9.25
N ASP A 55 -5.88 -12.10 -10.52
CA ASP A 55 -4.50 -12.42 -10.92
C ASP A 55 -3.57 -11.24 -10.63
N LEU A 56 -4.03 -10.01 -10.95
CA LEU A 56 -3.22 -8.81 -10.80
C LEU A 56 -2.89 -8.55 -9.33
N VAL A 57 -3.90 -8.71 -8.47
CA VAL A 57 -3.78 -8.58 -7.02
C VAL A 57 -2.85 -9.66 -6.47
N ARG A 58 -2.99 -10.92 -6.93
CA ARG A 58 -2.12 -12.02 -6.50
C ARG A 58 -0.66 -11.74 -6.82
N GLU A 59 -0.35 -11.36 -8.05
CA GLU A 59 1.02 -11.05 -8.48
C GLU A 59 1.58 -9.81 -7.77
N THR A 60 0.75 -8.76 -7.60
CA THR A 60 1.14 -7.57 -6.84
C THR A 60 1.43 -7.91 -5.37
N ARG A 61 0.62 -8.76 -4.73
CA ARG A 61 0.84 -9.21 -3.37
C ARG A 61 2.20 -9.88 -3.21
N LEU A 62 2.58 -10.78 -4.12
CA LEU A 62 3.87 -11.48 -4.06
C LEU A 62 5.03 -10.49 -4.03
N GLU A 63 4.97 -9.45 -4.86
CA GLU A 63 6.00 -8.41 -4.90
C GLU A 63 6.00 -7.53 -3.64
N VAL A 64 4.82 -7.18 -3.09
CA VAL A 64 4.72 -6.45 -1.82
C VAL A 64 5.33 -7.25 -0.68
N VAL A 65 4.97 -8.54 -0.56
CA VAL A 65 5.49 -9.42 0.48
C VAL A 65 7.01 -9.59 0.31
N LYS A 66 7.51 -9.73 -0.91
CA LYS A 66 8.94 -9.81 -1.20
C LYS A 66 9.67 -8.54 -0.74
N GLN A 67 9.13 -7.36 -1.03
CA GLN A 67 9.72 -6.09 -0.61
C GLN A 67 9.72 -5.94 0.92
N TRP A 68 8.62 -6.29 1.57
CA TRP A 68 8.54 -6.28 3.02
C TRP A 68 9.46 -7.32 3.67
N LYS A 69 9.63 -8.51 3.08
CA LYS A 69 10.59 -9.51 3.57
C LYS A 69 12.03 -9.01 3.51
N LYS A 70 12.40 -8.27 2.46
CA LYS A 70 13.71 -7.62 2.37
C LYS A 70 13.91 -6.55 3.44
N ALA A 71 12.88 -5.74 3.72
CA ALA A 71 12.92 -4.77 4.81
C ALA A 71 12.87 -5.44 6.19
N ASN A 72 12.23 -6.61 6.31
CA ASN A 72 12.07 -7.38 7.55
C ASN A 72 13.34 -8.03 8.08
N SER A 73 14.44 -8.11 7.33
CA SER A 73 15.73 -8.50 7.93
C SER A 73 16.16 -7.58 9.08
N ASP A 74 15.57 -6.37 9.14
CA ASP A 74 15.82 -5.37 10.16
C ASP A 74 14.81 -5.39 11.32
N PHE A 75 13.76 -6.22 11.23
CA PHE A 75 12.70 -6.31 12.24
C PHE A 75 12.83 -7.61 13.02
N SER A 76 12.84 -7.52 14.35
CA SER A 76 13.14 -8.65 15.24
C SER A 76 12.11 -9.78 15.21
N HIS A 77 10.86 -9.55 14.77
CA HIS A 77 9.86 -10.61 14.48
C HIS A 77 8.85 -10.14 13.41
N PRO A 78 8.64 -10.87 12.30
CA PRO A 78 7.73 -10.45 11.24
C PRO A 78 6.29 -10.85 11.55
N VAL A 79 5.45 -9.89 11.99
CA VAL A 79 4.00 -10.12 12.08
C VAL A 79 3.35 -9.73 10.75
N ILE A 80 3.48 -10.60 9.75
CA ILE A 80 2.88 -10.38 8.41
C ILE A 80 1.39 -10.72 8.43
N PHE A 81 0.56 -9.83 7.91
CA PHE A 81 -0.85 -10.04 7.59
C PHE A 81 -1.03 -11.29 6.72
N THR A 82 -2.14 -12.00 6.91
CA THR A 82 -2.51 -13.09 5.99
C THR A 82 -2.65 -12.58 4.55
N ASP A 83 -2.30 -13.42 3.58
CA ASP A 83 -2.44 -13.12 2.15
C ASP A 83 -3.81 -12.51 1.79
N LYS A 84 -4.88 -13.06 2.38
CA LYS A 84 -6.26 -12.60 2.18
C LYS A 84 -6.46 -11.13 2.57
N SER A 85 -5.81 -10.68 3.63
CA SER A 85 -5.95 -9.30 4.10
C SER A 85 -5.13 -8.31 3.25
N ILE A 86 -3.95 -8.73 2.78
CA ILE A 86 -3.18 -7.95 1.80
C ILE A 86 -3.98 -7.81 0.51
N ASP A 87 -4.53 -8.91 -0.01
CA ASP A 87 -5.38 -8.91 -1.21
C ASP A 87 -6.56 -7.96 -1.09
N ARG A 88 -7.26 -8.01 0.05
CA ARG A 88 -8.39 -7.11 0.31
C ARG A 88 -7.96 -5.64 0.28
N LYS A 89 -6.81 -5.30 0.88
CA LYS A 89 -6.26 -3.93 0.87
C LYS A 89 -5.90 -3.48 -0.56
N ILE A 90 -5.22 -4.32 -1.33
CA ILE A 90 -4.85 -4.03 -2.74
C ILE A 90 -6.11 -3.84 -3.59
N LYS A 91 -7.07 -4.78 -3.53
CA LYS A 91 -8.34 -4.70 -4.27
C LYS A 91 -9.10 -3.43 -3.95
N LYS A 92 -9.21 -3.10 -2.66
CA LYS A 92 -9.93 -1.91 -2.22
C LYS A 92 -9.32 -0.64 -2.84
N ILE A 93 -8.03 -0.41 -2.64
CA ILE A 93 -7.40 0.83 -3.14
C ILE A 93 -7.40 0.88 -4.67
N TYR A 94 -7.25 -0.26 -5.34
CA TYR A 94 -7.33 -0.33 -6.80
C TYR A 94 -8.72 0.05 -7.32
N ASN A 95 -9.79 -0.48 -6.72
CA ASN A 95 -11.16 -0.15 -7.09
C ASN A 95 -11.50 1.30 -6.78
N ASP A 96 -11.10 1.81 -5.60
CA ASP A 96 -11.31 3.20 -5.20
C ASP A 96 -10.70 4.17 -6.24
N VAL A 97 -9.45 3.94 -6.65
CA VAL A 97 -8.77 4.76 -7.68
C VAL A 97 -9.40 4.56 -9.06
N GLN A 98 -9.80 3.34 -9.39
CA GLN A 98 -10.46 3.05 -10.66
C GLN A 98 -11.84 3.74 -10.76
N ASP A 99 -12.58 3.85 -9.68
CA ASP A 99 -13.87 4.54 -9.65
C ASP A 99 -13.70 6.06 -9.79
N ILE A 100 -12.61 6.64 -9.27
CA ILE A 100 -12.21 8.03 -9.56
C ILE A 100 -11.96 8.20 -11.07
N CYS A 101 -11.13 7.32 -11.66
CA CYS A 101 -10.75 7.38 -13.07
C CYS A 101 -11.94 7.23 -14.02
N ARG A 102 -12.93 6.42 -13.63
CA ARG A 102 -14.19 6.20 -14.35
C ARG A 102 -15.26 7.25 -14.04
N LYS A 103 -14.96 8.26 -13.21
CA LYS A 103 -15.89 9.29 -12.74
C LYS A 103 -17.15 8.72 -12.06
N ARG A 104 -17.02 7.54 -11.45
CA ARG A 104 -18.06 6.93 -10.61
C ARG A 104 -18.04 7.50 -9.20
N LEU A 105 -16.85 7.89 -8.74
CA LEU A 105 -16.67 8.68 -7.53
C LEU A 105 -16.45 10.14 -7.90
N THR A 106 -17.35 11.02 -7.46
CA THR A 106 -17.35 12.46 -7.82
C THR A 106 -17.24 13.40 -6.64
N LYS A 107 -17.47 12.90 -5.41
CA LYS A 107 -17.40 13.71 -4.19
C LYS A 107 -15.94 14.08 -3.91
N LYS A 108 -15.61 15.36 -4.06
CA LYS A 108 -14.25 15.90 -3.87
C LYS A 108 -13.62 15.48 -2.54
N VAL A 109 -14.38 15.55 -1.44
CA VAL A 109 -13.88 15.17 -0.09
C VAL A 109 -13.43 13.70 -0.04
N GLU A 110 -14.17 12.80 -0.68
CA GLU A 110 -13.84 11.36 -0.71
C GLU A 110 -12.63 11.11 -1.64
N ILE A 111 -12.58 11.79 -2.79
CA ILE A 111 -11.43 11.76 -3.71
C ILE A 111 -10.17 12.23 -2.99
N ASP A 112 -10.20 13.39 -2.34
CA ASP A 112 -9.06 13.96 -1.62
C ASP A 112 -8.58 13.02 -0.50
N LYS A 113 -9.49 12.34 0.18
CA LYS A 113 -9.15 11.34 1.20
C LYS A 113 -8.42 10.13 0.60
N ILE A 114 -8.88 9.63 -0.55
CA ILE A 114 -8.21 8.52 -1.26
C ILE A 114 -6.84 8.98 -1.75
N MET A 115 -6.75 10.16 -2.37
CA MET A 115 -5.49 10.70 -2.88
C MET A 115 -4.48 10.91 -1.76
N LYS A 116 -4.89 11.44 -0.60
CA LYS A 116 -4.03 11.55 0.59
C LYS A 116 -3.60 10.19 1.14
N SER A 117 -4.41 9.15 0.99
CA SER A 117 -4.03 7.80 1.44
C SER A 117 -2.95 7.16 0.58
N LEU A 118 -2.76 7.60 -0.66
CA LEU A 118 -1.76 7.03 -1.58
C LEU A 118 -0.32 7.27 -1.11
N SER A 119 -0.05 8.34 -0.36
CA SER A 119 1.28 8.59 0.22
C SER A 119 1.52 7.81 1.51
N ARG A 120 0.49 7.18 2.09
CA ARG A 120 0.64 6.41 3.33
C ARG A 120 1.32 5.07 3.07
N LEU A 121 2.02 4.57 4.07
CA LEU A 121 2.64 3.25 4.05
C LEU A 121 1.58 2.17 3.82
N PHE A 122 1.87 1.24 2.92
CA PHE A 122 1.07 0.04 2.72
C PHE A 122 1.39 -0.95 3.84
N ASP A 123 0.77 -0.74 4.99
CA ASP A 123 0.99 -1.52 6.19
C ASP A 123 0.54 -2.98 6.00
N ILE A 124 1.49 -3.90 6.14
CA ILE A 124 1.21 -5.35 6.12
C ILE A 124 1.19 -5.99 7.53
N THR A 125 1.15 -5.23 8.61
CA THR A 125 1.28 -5.78 9.98
C THR A 125 -0.06 -6.02 10.67
N ASN A 126 -0.26 -7.16 11.36
CA ASN A 126 -1.55 -7.46 12.03
C ASN A 126 -1.99 -6.43 13.11
N CYS A 127 -1.09 -5.54 13.51
CA CYS A 127 -1.41 -4.50 14.45
C CYS A 127 -2.32 -3.47 13.76
N LYS A 128 -3.46 -3.13 14.38
CA LYS A 128 -4.33 -2.03 13.88
C LYS A 128 -3.72 -0.64 14.09
N CYS A 129 -2.56 -0.60 14.73
CA CYS A 129 -1.93 0.62 15.17
C CYS A 129 -1.19 1.27 14.02
N ALA A 130 -1.16 2.60 14.02
CA ALA A 130 -0.55 3.35 12.95
C ALA A 130 0.97 3.10 12.95
N ILE A 131 1.50 2.73 11.78
CA ILE A 131 2.92 2.87 11.51
C ILE A 131 3.14 4.34 11.11
N LEU A 132 3.88 5.06 11.94
CA LEU A 132 4.21 6.47 11.80
C LEU A 132 5.64 6.62 11.28
N PHE A 133 5.88 7.58 10.41
CA PHE A 133 7.25 7.98 10.11
C PHE A 133 7.87 8.72 11.31
N CYS A 134 9.19 8.74 11.41
CA CYS A 134 9.93 9.50 12.43
C CYS A 134 9.56 11.00 12.38
N SER A 135 9.12 11.54 11.23
CA SER A 135 8.61 12.91 11.08
C SER A 135 7.21 13.14 11.66
N GLU A 136 6.47 12.06 11.90
CA GLU A 136 5.10 12.07 12.43
C GLU A 136 5.08 11.63 13.91
N SER A 137 6.24 11.39 14.52
CA SER A 137 6.39 10.97 15.91
C SER A 137 7.29 11.92 16.69
N SER A 138 7.14 11.95 18.02
CA SER A 138 7.97 12.74 18.94
C SER A 138 9.38 12.15 19.15
N CYS A 139 9.93 11.50 18.12
CA CYS A 139 11.18 10.76 18.20
C CYS A 139 12.39 11.67 17.93
N LEU A 140 13.46 11.53 18.73
CA LEU A 140 14.71 12.29 18.60
C LEU A 140 15.64 11.79 17.47
N GLY A 141 15.09 11.06 16.49
CA GLY A 141 15.84 10.46 15.39
C GLY A 141 16.11 8.98 15.61
N CYS A 142 15.34 8.15 14.91
CA CYS A 142 15.45 6.70 14.91
C CYS A 142 16.21 6.23 13.65
N GLU A 143 17.15 5.29 13.80
CA GLU A 143 17.95 4.77 12.68
C GLU A 143 17.07 4.25 11.53
N LYS A 144 15.92 3.66 11.87
CA LYS A 144 14.98 3.06 10.92
C LYS A 144 13.89 4.01 10.39
N LYS A 145 13.82 5.25 10.87
CA LYS A 145 12.87 6.31 10.44
C LYS A 145 11.36 5.95 10.49
N VAL A 146 10.95 4.86 11.14
CA VAL A 146 9.54 4.45 11.29
C VAL A 146 9.25 3.91 12.69
N HIS A 147 8.01 4.09 13.16
CA HIS A 147 7.52 3.70 14.48
C HIS A 147 6.15 3.02 14.37
N ILE A 148 5.78 2.20 15.36
CA ILE A 148 4.43 1.64 15.48
C ILE A 148 3.84 2.15 16.80
N ASP A 149 2.79 2.98 16.74
CA ASP A 149 2.07 3.49 17.93
C ASP A 149 1.09 2.44 18.46
N CYS A 150 1.62 1.34 19.04
CA CYS A 150 0.81 0.20 19.45
C CYS A 150 0.02 0.45 20.74
N LYS A 151 -1.32 0.49 20.66
CA LYS A 151 -2.25 0.62 21.80
C LYS A 151 -3.12 -0.64 22.03
N CYS A 152 -2.73 -1.78 21.47
CA CYS A 152 -3.52 -3.01 21.61
C CYS A 152 -3.33 -3.62 23.01
N GLU A 153 -4.39 -3.62 23.85
CA GLU A 153 -4.35 -4.12 25.24
C GLU A 153 -4.27 -5.64 25.40
N LYS A 154 -4.51 -6.43 24.34
CA LYS A 154 -4.55 -7.89 24.47
C LYS A 154 -3.54 -8.57 23.62
N SER A 155 -2.49 -8.96 24.30
CA SER A 155 -1.52 -9.88 23.81
C SER A 155 -0.86 -10.68 24.94
N ASN A 156 -1.52 -10.79 26.10
CA ASN A 156 -0.96 -11.45 27.28
C ASN A 156 -1.33 -12.94 27.38
N GLU A 157 -1.15 -13.71 26.30
CA GLU A 157 -1.01 -15.17 26.43
C GLU A 157 -0.02 -15.65 25.34
N ASP A 158 1.22 -15.79 25.80
CA ASP A 158 2.34 -16.59 25.26
C ASP A 158 3.13 -16.14 24.03
N SER A 159 3.09 -14.88 23.58
CA SER A 159 4.05 -14.43 22.54
C SER A 159 4.47 -12.95 22.55
N TYR A 160 4.22 -12.23 23.65
CA TYR A 160 4.25 -10.76 23.60
C TYR A 160 5.09 -10.05 24.64
N ASN A 161 5.91 -10.76 25.39
CA ASN A 161 6.84 -10.09 26.30
C ASN A 161 8.12 -9.70 25.57
N ARG A 162 8.19 -8.40 25.21
CA ARG A 162 9.37 -7.52 25.00
C ARG A 162 9.43 -6.88 23.61
N ILE A 163 8.58 -5.88 23.37
CA ILE A 163 9.10 -4.64 22.76
C ILE A 163 9.55 -3.76 23.93
N ARG A 164 10.69 -4.14 24.52
CA ARG A 164 11.50 -3.18 25.27
C ARG A 164 12.08 -2.23 24.22
N ILE A 165 11.89 -0.95 24.43
CA ILE A 165 12.71 0.10 23.84
C ILE A 165 14.16 -0.29 24.13
N TYR A 166 14.88 -0.75 23.11
CA TYR A 166 16.33 -0.86 23.18
C TYR A 166 16.91 0.33 22.44
N SER A 167 17.22 1.37 23.20
CA SER A 167 18.30 2.29 22.89
C SER A 167 19.58 1.44 22.86
N LEU A 168 20.04 1.06 21.67
CA LEU A 168 21.40 0.54 21.55
C LEU A 168 22.35 1.73 21.66
N HIS A 169 22.69 2.09 22.91
CA HIS A 169 23.95 2.77 23.18
C HIS A 169 25.07 1.79 22.82
N ARG A 170 25.84 2.13 21.78
CA ARG A 170 27.19 1.59 21.59
C ARG A 170 28.12 2.34 22.54
N GLU A 171 28.75 1.62 23.46
CA GLU A 171 30.20 1.63 23.68
C GLU A 171 30.64 0.18 23.90
#